data_AF-A0A6V7KKM9-F1
#
_entry.id   AF-A0A6V7KKM9-F1
#
_cell.length_a   1.000
_cell.length_b   1.000
_cell.length_c   1.000
_cell.angle_alpha   90.00
_cell.angle_beta   90.00
_cell.angle_gamma   90.00
#
_symmetry.space_group_name_H-M   'P 1'
#
loop_
_entity.id
_entity.type
_entity.pdbx_description
1 polymer ?
#
loop_
_entity_poly.entity_id
_entity_poly.type
_entity_poly.pdbx_seq_one_letter_code
_entity_poly.pdbx_strand_id
1 'polypeptide(L)'
;VSQYFNGYAVEKEPQKNENHPMYKVRPCLRVRDHDLLVQGIAQAQNLTKTVIIKEALPESIEKLIEDTSSLDSSIERIIRTSNIFDAQQVKLPKKKDPERPAWVFPREYGISDVRKSLNLTVKMMQLCESLCGLEIAKQRQIVQKSLVQLPIFKDSELLKLSINIDFLMTSKTPLSPIATAEEAQGKTLPDLFPLASTAGLVNDHFYDLKIKY
;
A
#
# COMPACT_ATOMS: atom_id res chain seq x y z
N VAL A 1 25.01 28.72 17.74
CA VAL A 1 23.67 28.32 18.27
C VAL A 1 23.53 26.78 18.26
N SER A 2 24.49 26.06 18.86
CA SER A 2 24.60 24.60 18.78
C SER A 2 24.89 24.02 20.17
N GLN A 3 24.06 24.40 21.16
CA GLN A 3 24.24 23.97 22.56
C GLN A 3 22.90 23.60 23.23
N TYR A 4 21.83 23.39 22.48
CA TYR A 4 20.49 23.13 23.06
C TYR A 4 19.83 21.80 22.70
N PHE A 5 20.55 20.86 22.06
CA PHE A 5 20.06 19.47 21.99
C PHE A 5 20.53 18.71 23.22
N ASN A 6 19.83 18.97 24.33
CA ASN A 6 19.91 18.15 25.53
C ASN A 6 19.64 16.68 25.14
N GLY A 7 20.54 15.80 25.56
CA GLY A 7 20.46 14.37 25.32
C GLY A 7 19.19 13.79 25.93
N TYR A 8 18.18 13.55 25.10
CA TYR A 8 17.22 12.50 25.39
C TYR A 8 18.03 11.21 25.47
N ALA A 9 18.03 10.57 26.64
CA ALA A 9 18.50 9.21 26.75
C ALA A 9 17.71 8.40 25.72
N VAL A 10 18.39 7.94 24.66
CA VAL A 10 17.81 6.98 23.74
C VAL A 10 17.62 5.73 24.58
N GLU A 11 16.39 5.51 25.06
CA GLU A 11 16.03 4.27 25.72
C GLU A 11 16.46 3.14 24.80
N LYS A 12 17.43 2.33 25.25
CA LYS A 12 17.87 1.18 24.47
C LYS A 12 16.65 0.30 24.26
N GLU A 13 16.33 0.01 23.01
CA GLU A 13 15.25 -0.91 22.70
C GLU A 13 15.47 -2.20 23.51
N PRO A 14 14.43 -2.69 24.20
CA PRO A 14 14.54 -3.91 25.00
C PRO A 14 15.02 -5.06 24.12
N GLN A 15 15.93 -5.87 24.65
CA GLN A 15 16.44 -7.03 23.93
C GLN A 15 15.30 -7.99 23.59
N LYS A 16 15.28 -8.48 22.34
CA LYS A 16 14.28 -9.44 21.85
C LYS A 16 14.55 -10.85 22.40
N ASN A 17 14.27 -11.03 23.69
CA ASN A 17 14.41 -12.28 24.42
C ASN A 17 13.02 -12.76 24.91
N GLU A 18 12.93 -13.97 25.45
CA GLU A 18 11.67 -14.55 25.94
C GLU A 18 11.00 -13.72 27.04
N ASN A 19 11.79 -12.95 27.80
CA ASN A 19 11.29 -12.03 28.84
C ASN A 19 10.72 -10.72 28.28
N HIS A 20 10.73 -10.52 26.96
CA HIS A 20 10.19 -9.32 26.34
C HIS A 20 8.66 -9.30 26.48
N PRO A 21 8.03 -8.17 26.83
CA PRO A 21 6.58 -8.11 27.07
C PRO A 21 5.73 -8.48 25.84
N MET A 22 6.26 -8.28 24.64
CA MET A 22 5.61 -8.67 23.37
C MET A 22 5.95 -10.09 22.89
N TYR A 23 6.77 -10.84 23.62
CA TYR A 23 7.10 -12.22 23.25
C TYR A 23 5.89 -13.14 23.41
N LYS A 24 5.69 -14.01 22.43
CA LYS A 24 4.66 -15.05 22.40
C LYS A 24 5.28 -16.37 21.95
N VAL A 25 4.89 -17.46 22.61
CA VAL A 25 5.39 -18.82 22.32
C VAL A 25 4.99 -19.25 20.91
N ARG A 26 3.74 -18.99 20.51
CA ARG A 26 3.27 -19.28 19.15
C ARG A 26 3.83 -18.23 18.19
N PRO A 27 4.47 -18.61 17.06
CA PRO A 27 4.93 -17.65 16.06
C PRO A 27 3.75 -17.05 15.29
N CYS A 28 3.93 -15.81 14.83
CA CYS A 28 3.04 -15.13 13.91
C CYS A 28 3.77 -14.89 12.58
N LEU A 29 3.12 -15.23 11.47
CA LEU A 29 3.60 -14.96 10.12
C LEU A 29 3.30 -13.51 9.76
N ARG A 30 4.34 -12.72 9.51
CA ARG A 30 4.20 -11.31 9.18
C ARG A 30 4.18 -11.09 7.67
N VAL A 31 3.26 -10.25 7.22
CA VAL A 31 3.19 -9.74 5.85
C VAL A 31 3.31 -8.21 5.88
N ARG A 32 4.34 -7.66 5.23
CA ARG A 32 4.59 -6.21 5.10
C ARG A 32 4.52 -5.77 3.65
N ASP A 33 4.50 -4.46 3.43
CA ASP A 33 4.42 -3.82 2.09
C ASP A 33 5.51 -4.24 1.12
N HIS A 34 6.70 -4.52 1.65
CA HIS A 34 7.90 -4.84 0.87
C HIS A 34 8.20 -6.35 0.87
N ASP A 35 7.34 -7.17 1.50
CA ASP A 35 7.49 -8.61 1.47
C ASP A 35 6.95 -9.14 0.14
N LEU A 36 7.74 -9.94 -0.56
CA LEU A 36 7.39 -10.50 -1.86
C LEU A 36 6.76 -11.88 -1.68
N LEU A 37 5.52 -12.05 -2.17
CA LEU A 37 4.86 -13.36 -2.20
C LEU A 37 5.43 -14.20 -3.34
N VAL A 38 5.83 -15.45 -3.05
CA VAL A 38 6.48 -16.38 -3.97
C VAL A 38 5.61 -16.67 -5.19
N GLN A 39 4.33 -16.96 -4.98
CA GLN A 39 3.36 -17.23 -6.06
C GLN A 39 2.49 -15.99 -6.39
N GLY A 40 2.91 -14.81 -5.89
CA GLY A 40 2.25 -13.53 -6.15
C GLY A 40 0.76 -13.55 -5.84
N ILE A 41 -0.05 -13.31 -6.87
CA ILE A 41 -1.49 -13.15 -6.78
C ILE A 41 -2.20 -14.44 -6.31
N ALA A 42 -1.82 -15.61 -6.83
CA ALA A 42 -2.44 -16.88 -6.44
C ALA A 42 -2.20 -17.20 -4.95
N GLN A 43 -1.03 -16.80 -4.43
CA GLN A 43 -0.74 -16.87 -3.00
C GLN A 43 -1.63 -15.92 -2.20
N ALA A 44 -1.74 -14.66 -2.64
CA ALA A 44 -2.57 -13.66 -1.98
C ALA A 44 -4.04 -14.11 -1.90
N GLN A 45 -4.61 -14.62 -3.01
CA GLN A 45 -5.97 -15.16 -3.06
C GLN A 45 -6.22 -16.24 -1.99
N ASN A 46 -5.27 -17.16 -1.84
CA ASN A 46 -5.35 -18.16 -0.79
C ASN A 46 -5.21 -17.54 0.60
N LEU A 47 -4.25 -16.65 0.82
CA LEU A 47 -4.01 -16.01 2.13
C LEU A 47 -5.23 -15.23 2.63
N THR A 48 -5.92 -14.50 1.74
CA THR A 48 -7.09 -13.69 2.09
C THR A 48 -8.41 -14.43 1.90
N LYS A 49 -8.38 -15.66 1.38
CA LYS A 49 -9.58 -16.42 1.00
C LYS A 49 -10.48 -15.62 0.05
N THR A 50 -9.87 -15.04 -0.99
CA THR A 50 -10.55 -14.21 -2.00
C THR A 50 -10.37 -14.78 -3.40
N VAL A 51 -11.33 -14.49 -4.28
CA VAL A 51 -11.27 -14.88 -5.69
C VAL A 51 -11.19 -13.63 -6.55
N ILE A 52 -10.40 -13.71 -7.61
CA ILE A 52 -10.28 -12.64 -8.59
C ILE A 52 -11.32 -12.85 -9.66
N ILE A 53 -12.16 -11.84 -9.84
CA ILE A 53 -13.05 -11.75 -10.97
C ILE A 53 -12.21 -11.15 -12.10
N LYS A 54 -11.90 -11.97 -13.11
CA LYS A 54 -11.16 -11.51 -14.28
C LYS A 54 -12.12 -10.72 -15.17
N GLU A 55 -11.59 -9.70 -15.85
CA GLU A 55 -12.12 -9.06 -17.06
C GLU A 55 -12.94 -7.77 -16.98
N ALA A 56 -13.28 -7.20 -15.82
CA ALA A 56 -13.89 -5.86 -15.81
C ALA A 56 -13.93 -5.24 -14.41
N LEU A 57 -14.21 -3.94 -14.35
CA LEU A 57 -14.76 -3.35 -13.13
C LEU A 57 -16.22 -3.83 -12.98
N PRO A 58 -16.76 -3.87 -11.76
CA PRO A 58 -18.18 -4.16 -11.57
C PRO A 58 -19.05 -3.22 -12.42
N GLU A 59 -20.11 -3.74 -13.05
CA GLU A 59 -20.99 -2.93 -13.92
C GLU A 59 -21.54 -1.67 -13.24
N SER A 60 -21.78 -1.75 -11.92
CA SER A 60 -22.25 -0.64 -11.11
C SER A 60 -21.27 0.53 -11.09
N ILE A 61 -19.97 0.26 -11.25
CA ILE A 61 -18.91 1.26 -11.34
C ILE A 61 -18.73 1.72 -12.79
N GLU A 62 -18.81 0.81 -13.76
CA GLU A 62 -18.69 1.18 -15.18
C GLU A 62 -19.79 2.14 -15.65
N LYS A 63 -21.01 1.97 -15.12
CA LYS A 63 -22.15 2.88 -15.37
C LYS A 63 -21.95 4.29 -14.80
N LEU A 64 -21.01 4.48 -13.87
CA LEU A 64 -20.68 5.77 -13.28
C LEU A 64 -19.58 6.52 -14.04
N ILE A 65 -19.02 5.93 -15.10
CA ILE A 65 -18.01 6.58 -15.92
C ILE A 65 -18.69 7.66 -16.75
N GLU A 66 -18.35 8.92 -16.45
CA GLU A 66 -18.81 10.10 -17.18
C GLU A 66 -17.73 10.59 -18.16
N ASP A 67 -18.13 11.38 -19.16
CA ASP A 67 -17.17 12.04 -20.04
C ASP A 67 -16.39 13.13 -19.28
N THR A 68 -15.09 12.90 -19.13
CA THR A 68 -14.16 13.82 -18.43
C THR A 68 -13.30 14.65 -19.38
N SER A 69 -13.61 14.70 -20.69
CA SER A 69 -12.81 15.41 -21.70
C SER A 69 -12.50 16.89 -21.33
N SER A 70 -13.42 17.55 -20.62
CA SER A 70 -13.22 18.92 -20.12
C SER A 70 -12.05 19.06 -19.12
N LEU A 71 -11.62 17.96 -18.50
CA LEU A 71 -10.57 17.91 -17.47
C LEU A 71 -9.18 17.63 -18.03
N ASP A 72 -9.05 17.31 -19.31
CA ASP A 72 -7.79 16.90 -19.95
C ASP A 72 -6.67 17.93 -19.72
N SER A 73 -7.01 19.22 -19.85
CA SER A 73 -6.06 20.33 -19.60
C SER A 73 -5.57 20.37 -18.15
N SER A 74 -6.44 20.04 -17.19
CA SER A 74 -6.10 20.00 -15.77
C SER A 74 -5.22 18.80 -15.46
N ILE A 75 -5.56 17.63 -16.03
CA ILE A 75 -4.78 16.39 -15.92
C ILE A 75 -3.38 16.60 -16.50
N GLU A 76 -3.27 17.19 -17.70
CA GLU A 76 -1.98 17.50 -18.33
C GLU A 76 -1.16 18.45 -17.45
N ARG A 77 -1.78 19.49 -16.90
CA ARG A 77 -1.11 20.41 -15.97
C ARG A 77 -0.61 19.69 -14.72
N ILE A 78 -1.40 18.77 -14.16
CA ILE A 78 -1.01 17.96 -13.00
C ILE A 78 0.21 17.09 -13.34
N ILE A 79 0.23 16.44 -14.50
CA ILE A 79 1.35 15.61 -14.97
C ILE A 79 2.61 16.46 -15.14
N ARG A 80 2.52 17.60 -15.84
CA ARG A 80 3.67 18.51 -16.08
C ARG A 80 4.20 19.10 -14.77
N THR A 81 3.32 19.56 -13.90
CA THR A 81 3.74 20.16 -12.61
C THR A 81 4.33 19.15 -11.63
N SER A 82 4.04 17.86 -11.79
CA SER A 82 4.58 16.81 -10.91
C SER A 82 5.89 16.22 -11.42
N ASN A 83 6.10 16.23 -12.74
CA ASN A 83 7.28 15.63 -13.38
C ASN A 83 8.33 16.63 -13.86
N ILE A 84 7.95 17.87 -14.20
CA ILE A 84 8.82 18.85 -14.86
C ILE A 84 9.00 20.10 -14.00
N PHE A 85 7.90 20.67 -13.49
CA PHE A 85 7.93 21.98 -12.82
C PHE A 85 8.15 21.92 -11.30
N ASP A 86 8.45 20.75 -10.73
CA ASP A 86 8.87 20.66 -9.32
C ASP A 86 10.34 21.08 -9.21
N ALA A 87 10.64 21.97 -8.27
CA ALA A 87 11.97 22.55 -8.09
C ALA A 87 12.98 21.62 -7.40
N GLN A 88 12.57 20.42 -6.98
CA GLN A 88 13.46 19.46 -6.32
C GLN A 88 14.62 19.07 -7.25
N GLN A 89 15.84 19.23 -6.74
CA GLN A 89 17.07 18.79 -7.38
C GLN A 89 17.83 17.85 -6.44
N VAL A 90 17.60 16.55 -6.57
CA VAL A 90 18.32 15.51 -5.84
C VAL A 90 19.10 14.62 -6.79
N LYS A 91 20.20 14.05 -6.30
CA LYS A 91 21.03 13.14 -7.09
C LYS A 91 20.28 11.83 -7.36
N LEU A 92 19.96 11.55 -8.61
CA LEU A 92 19.13 10.40 -9.01
C LEU A 92 19.89 9.07 -8.86
N PRO A 93 19.17 7.93 -8.88
CA PRO A 93 19.78 6.60 -8.93
C PRO A 93 20.74 6.46 -10.12
N LYS A 94 21.76 5.60 -10.01
CA LYS A 94 22.67 5.35 -11.13
C LYS A 94 21.89 4.69 -12.27
N LYS A 95 21.87 5.32 -13.44
CA LYS A 95 21.38 4.67 -14.66
C LYS A 95 22.20 3.41 -14.93
N LYS A 96 21.51 2.29 -15.16
CA LYS A 96 22.11 1.02 -15.56
C LYS A 96 21.57 0.66 -16.93
N ASP A 97 22.47 0.42 -17.87
CA ASP A 97 22.14 0.01 -19.23
C ASP A 97 22.50 -1.48 -19.36
N PRO A 98 21.51 -2.36 -19.64
CA PRO A 98 21.77 -3.78 -19.86
C PRO A 98 22.76 -4.06 -21.01
N GLU A 99 22.79 -3.21 -22.04
CA GLU A 99 23.70 -3.37 -23.19
C GLU A 99 25.13 -2.93 -22.86
N ARG A 100 25.30 -2.08 -21.83
CA ARG A 100 26.60 -1.51 -21.43
C ARG A 100 26.81 -1.61 -19.91
N PRO A 101 26.93 -2.81 -19.33
CA PRO A 101 26.96 -3.00 -17.87
C PRO A 101 28.21 -2.40 -17.21
N ALA A 102 29.32 -2.33 -17.93
CA ALA A 102 30.59 -1.76 -17.45
C ALA A 102 30.65 -0.23 -17.54
N TRP A 103 29.73 0.42 -18.28
CA TRP A 103 29.74 1.87 -18.44
C TRP A 103 29.14 2.56 -17.22
N VAL A 104 29.89 3.46 -16.61
CA VAL A 104 29.44 4.25 -15.46
C VAL A 104 28.90 5.60 -15.94
N PHE A 105 27.59 5.69 -16.10
CA PHE A 105 26.95 6.96 -16.46
C PHE A 105 27.12 8.00 -15.35
N PRO A 106 27.33 9.29 -15.70
CA PRO A 106 27.29 10.37 -14.73
C PRO A 106 25.92 10.41 -14.06
N ARG A 107 25.89 10.77 -12.76
CA ARG A 107 24.63 10.87 -12.03
C ARG A 107 23.94 12.18 -12.36
N GLU A 108 22.72 12.08 -12.87
CA GLU A 108 21.85 13.22 -13.13
C GLU A 108 21.23 13.73 -11.82
N TYR A 109 20.91 15.03 -11.79
CA TYR A 109 20.10 15.64 -10.75
C TYR A 109 18.68 15.85 -11.29
N GLY A 110 17.70 15.67 -10.42
CA GLY A 110 16.32 15.93 -10.76
C GLY A 110 15.38 15.55 -9.64
N ILE A 111 14.11 15.40 -9.99
CA ILE A 111 13.04 15.05 -9.05
C ILE A 111 13.08 13.55 -8.80
N SER A 112 13.06 13.14 -7.53
CA SER A 112 13.01 11.71 -7.16
C SER A 112 11.69 11.06 -7.57
N ASP A 113 11.71 9.76 -7.88
CA ASP A 113 10.50 9.04 -8.29
C ASP A 113 9.44 9.02 -7.18
N VAL A 114 9.85 8.89 -5.92
CA VAL A 114 8.96 9.00 -4.76
C VAL A 114 8.24 10.36 -4.74
N ARG A 115 8.96 11.46 -5.01
CA ARG A 115 8.38 12.81 -5.07
C ARG A 115 7.42 12.97 -6.25
N LYS A 116 7.79 12.47 -7.43
CA LYS A 116 6.93 12.51 -8.62
C LYS A 116 5.61 11.79 -8.36
N SER A 117 5.68 10.54 -7.88
CA SER A 117 4.52 9.72 -7.57
C SER A 117 3.65 10.37 -6.49
N LEU A 118 4.25 10.86 -5.41
CA LEU A 118 3.50 11.55 -4.35
C LEU A 118 2.78 12.80 -4.88
N ASN A 119 3.49 13.67 -5.60
CA ASN A 119 2.90 14.89 -6.15
C ASN A 119 1.76 14.58 -7.12
N LEU A 120 1.95 13.57 -7.97
CA LEU A 120 0.94 13.13 -8.93
C LEU A 120 -0.31 12.63 -8.20
N THR A 121 -0.14 11.69 -7.26
CA THR A 121 -1.25 11.10 -6.51
C THR A 121 -2.01 12.14 -5.69
N VAL A 122 -1.30 13.05 -4.97
CA VAL A 122 -1.95 14.11 -4.19
C VAL A 122 -2.81 15.02 -5.07
N LYS A 123 -2.26 15.48 -6.20
CA LYS A 123 -2.97 16.41 -7.08
C LYS A 123 -4.13 15.74 -7.83
N MET A 124 -3.97 14.48 -8.25
CA MET A 124 -5.06 13.71 -8.84
C MET A 124 -6.19 13.48 -7.82
N MET A 125 -5.85 13.12 -6.57
CA MET A 125 -6.84 12.97 -5.51
C MET A 125 -7.56 14.29 -5.21
N GLN A 126 -6.84 15.42 -5.17
CA GLN A 126 -7.44 16.74 -5.02
C GLN A 126 -8.39 17.09 -6.18
N LEU A 127 -8.03 16.74 -7.41
CA LEU A 127 -8.92 16.91 -8.56
C LEU A 127 -10.20 16.07 -8.38
N CYS A 128 -10.08 14.80 -8.02
CA CYS A 128 -11.24 13.93 -7.74
C CYS A 128 -12.14 14.51 -6.62
N GLU A 129 -11.57 14.99 -5.52
CA GLU A 129 -12.34 15.61 -4.43
C GLU A 129 -13.05 16.89 -4.89
N SER A 130 -12.43 17.70 -5.76
CA SER A 130 -13.06 18.90 -6.30
C SER A 130 -14.27 18.62 -7.19
N LEU A 131 -14.31 17.45 -7.84
CA LEU A 131 -15.40 17.01 -8.71
C LEU A 131 -16.58 16.40 -7.94
N CYS A 132 -16.34 15.79 -6.78
CA CYS A 132 -17.37 15.11 -5.99
C CYS A 132 -18.39 16.07 -5.34
N GLY A 133 -18.10 17.38 -5.28
CA GLY A 133 -18.94 18.38 -4.65
C GLY A 133 -18.89 18.36 -3.11
N LEU A 134 -19.34 19.47 -2.51
CA LEU A 134 -19.18 19.72 -1.07
C LEU A 134 -19.93 18.72 -0.19
N GLU A 135 -21.09 18.22 -0.63
CA GLU A 135 -21.90 17.30 0.19
C GLU A 135 -21.23 15.95 0.38
N ILE A 136 -20.57 15.42 -0.66
CA ILE A 136 -19.82 14.17 -0.57
C ILE A 136 -18.50 14.40 0.19
N ALA A 137 -17.80 15.50 -0.09
CA ALA A 137 -16.53 15.82 0.55
C ALA A 137 -16.67 15.95 2.09
N LYS A 138 -17.78 16.50 2.61
CA LYS A 138 -18.06 16.60 4.06
C LYS A 138 -18.23 15.24 4.77
N GLN A 139 -18.48 14.18 4.01
CA GLN A 139 -18.70 12.83 4.54
C GLN A 139 -17.43 11.98 4.49
N ARG A 140 -16.37 12.47 3.83
CA ARG A 140 -15.11 11.75 3.65
C ARG A 140 -13.96 12.44 4.36
N GLN A 141 -12.95 11.67 4.69
CA GLN A 141 -11.70 12.18 5.26
C GLN A 141 -10.53 11.38 4.70
N ILE A 142 -9.48 12.09 4.28
CA ILE A 142 -8.26 11.50 3.73
C ILE A 142 -7.18 11.57 4.80
N VAL A 143 -6.70 10.40 5.23
CA VAL A 143 -5.57 10.24 6.15
C VAL A 143 -4.33 9.87 5.33
N GLN A 144 -3.21 10.53 5.59
CA GLN A 144 -1.94 10.26 4.91
C GLN A 144 -1.01 9.45 5.79
N LYS A 145 -0.21 8.56 5.18
CA LYS A 145 0.83 7.76 5.85
C LYS A 145 0.30 6.99 7.06
N SER A 146 -0.81 6.30 6.87
CA SER A 146 -1.45 5.47 7.90
C SER A 146 -0.82 4.07 7.94
N LEU A 147 -0.76 3.47 9.12
CA LEU A 147 -0.32 2.09 9.31
C LEU A 147 -1.51 1.23 9.70
N VAL A 148 -1.88 0.30 8.81
CA VAL A 148 -2.96 -0.66 9.06
C VAL A 148 -2.35 -1.97 9.53
N GLN A 149 -2.81 -2.46 10.68
CA GLN A 149 -2.40 -3.74 11.23
C GLN A 149 -3.62 -4.62 11.50
N LEU A 150 -3.62 -5.83 10.92
CA LEU A 150 -4.72 -6.77 11.04
C LEU A 150 -4.17 -8.19 11.30
N PRO A 151 -4.48 -8.80 12.46
CA PRO A 151 -4.25 -10.22 12.67
C PRO A 151 -5.33 -11.05 11.95
N ILE A 152 -4.91 -12.11 11.26
CA ILE A 152 -5.78 -13.04 10.54
C ILE A 152 -5.43 -14.45 11.01
N PHE A 153 -6.45 -15.25 11.31
CA PHE A 153 -6.28 -16.67 11.63
C PHE A 153 -6.67 -17.50 10.40
N LYS A 154 -5.75 -18.33 9.92
CA LYS A 154 -5.98 -19.18 8.74
C LYS A 154 -5.27 -20.51 8.91
N ASP A 155 -5.96 -21.63 8.64
CA ASP A 155 -5.38 -22.98 8.60
C ASP A 155 -4.53 -23.35 9.84
N SER A 156 -4.98 -22.91 11.03
CA SER A 156 -4.25 -23.06 12.30
C SER A 156 -2.93 -22.27 12.41
N GLU A 157 -2.67 -21.36 11.49
CA GLU A 157 -1.57 -20.39 11.51
C GLU A 157 -2.10 -18.99 11.85
N LEU A 158 -1.27 -18.20 12.52
CA LEU A 158 -1.57 -16.81 12.88
C LEU A 158 -0.78 -15.90 11.96
N LEU A 159 -1.48 -15.10 11.17
CA LEU A 159 -0.90 -14.12 10.27
C LEU A 159 -1.13 -12.71 10.80
N LYS A 160 -0.21 -11.79 10.51
CA LYS A 160 -0.37 -10.36 10.77
C LYS A 160 -0.03 -9.58 9.52
N LEU A 161 -1.04 -8.95 8.93
CA LEU A 161 -0.86 -7.94 7.90
C LEU A 161 -0.44 -6.64 8.59
N SER A 162 0.65 -6.03 8.12
CA SER A 162 1.14 -4.75 8.60
C SER A 162 1.50 -3.90 7.40
N ILE A 163 0.56 -3.09 6.95
CA ILE A 163 0.62 -2.38 5.69
C ILE A 163 0.72 -0.88 5.92
N ASN A 164 1.71 -0.22 5.34
CA ASN A 164 1.79 1.23 5.27
C ASN A 164 1.01 1.72 4.06
N ILE A 165 -0.03 2.49 4.32
CA ILE A 165 -0.91 3.06 3.30
C ILE A 165 -0.57 4.55 3.15
N ASP A 166 -0.22 4.96 1.93
CA ASP A 166 0.09 6.36 1.62
C ASP A 166 -1.12 7.28 1.78
N PHE A 167 -2.29 6.83 1.29
CA PHE A 167 -3.57 7.54 1.38
C PHE A 167 -4.68 6.58 1.78
N LEU A 168 -5.30 6.83 2.93
CA LEU A 168 -6.49 6.12 3.40
C LEU A 168 -7.68 7.07 3.37
N MET A 169 -8.61 6.82 2.45
CA MET A 169 -9.87 7.55 2.39
C MET A 169 -10.92 6.81 3.22
N THR A 170 -11.52 7.52 4.16
CA THR A 170 -12.59 7.02 5.04
C THR A 170 -13.87 7.79 4.79
N SER A 171 -15.02 7.17 5.05
CA SER A 171 -16.34 7.79 4.92
C SER A 171 -17.20 7.53 6.16
N LYS A 172 -18.14 8.43 6.42
CA LYS A 172 -19.14 8.25 7.50
C LYS A 172 -20.10 7.10 7.24
N THR A 173 -20.43 6.86 5.97
CA THR A 173 -21.31 5.79 5.51
C THR A 173 -20.50 4.68 4.84
N PRO A 174 -20.81 3.40 5.10
CA PRO A 174 -20.16 2.30 4.40
C PRO A 174 -20.60 2.26 2.93
N LEU A 175 -19.74 1.71 2.07
CA LEU A 175 -20.08 1.47 0.67
C LEU A 175 -21.15 0.38 0.54
N SER A 176 -21.97 0.48 -0.50
CA SER A 176 -22.94 -0.56 -0.86
C SER A 176 -22.22 -1.83 -1.33
N PRO A 177 -22.71 -3.03 -0.97
CA PRO A 177 -22.17 -4.29 -1.49
C PRO A 177 -22.18 -4.32 -3.03
N ILE A 178 -21.07 -4.77 -3.61
CA ILE A 178 -20.89 -4.81 -5.07
C ILE A 178 -21.37 -6.14 -5.66
N ALA A 179 -21.11 -7.26 -4.97
CA ALA A 179 -21.39 -8.61 -5.43
C ALA A 179 -22.34 -9.32 -4.47
N THR A 180 -23.16 -10.21 -5.02
CA THR A 180 -24.05 -11.08 -4.22
C THR A 180 -23.34 -12.37 -3.81
N ALA A 181 -23.84 -13.05 -2.77
CA ALA A 181 -23.28 -14.33 -2.33
C ALA A 181 -23.41 -15.44 -3.39
N GLU A 182 -24.39 -15.33 -4.28
CA GLU A 182 -24.65 -16.27 -5.38
C GLU A 182 -23.53 -16.25 -6.43
N GLU A 183 -23.02 -15.07 -6.76
CA GLU A 183 -21.88 -14.91 -7.69
C GLU A 183 -20.56 -15.49 -7.17
N ALA A 184 -20.48 -15.74 -5.85
CA ALA A 184 -19.35 -16.39 -5.22
C ALA A 184 -19.48 -17.92 -5.19
N GLN A 185 -20.69 -18.46 -5.38
CA GLN A 185 -20.91 -19.91 -5.38
C GLN A 185 -20.25 -20.56 -6.60
N GLY A 186 -19.57 -21.67 -6.38
CA GLY A 186 -18.87 -22.42 -7.45
C GLY A 186 -17.48 -21.89 -7.83
N LYS A 187 -17.06 -20.73 -7.32
CA LYS A 187 -15.69 -20.24 -7.52
C LYS A 187 -14.72 -20.93 -6.56
N THR A 188 -13.67 -21.52 -7.10
CA THR A 188 -12.62 -22.20 -6.33
C THR A 188 -11.39 -21.33 -6.16
N LEU A 189 -10.66 -21.53 -5.05
CA LEU A 189 -9.34 -20.94 -4.87
C LEU A 189 -8.32 -21.62 -5.80
N PRO A 190 -7.27 -20.91 -6.23
CA PRO A 190 -6.22 -21.52 -7.05
C PRO A 190 -5.45 -22.55 -6.23
N ASP A 191 -5.12 -23.69 -6.86
CA ASP A 191 -4.24 -24.69 -6.24
C ASP A 191 -2.79 -24.18 -6.23
N LEU A 192 -2.12 -24.34 -5.08
CA LEU A 192 -0.73 -23.92 -4.87
C LEU A 192 0.23 -25.11 -4.78
N PHE A 193 -0.25 -26.34 -4.88
CA PHE A 193 0.58 -27.53 -4.75
C PHE A 193 1.80 -27.47 -5.69
N PRO A 194 3.04 -27.70 -5.18
CA PRO A 194 3.39 -28.26 -3.87
C PRO A 194 3.65 -27.22 -2.75
N LEU A 195 3.47 -25.93 -3.00
CA LEU A 195 3.77 -24.88 -2.04
C LEU A 195 2.63 -24.64 -1.04
N ALA A 196 3.01 -24.38 0.21
CA ALA A 196 2.07 -23.89 1.20
C ALA A 196 1.69 -22.42 0.91
N SER A 197 0.46 -22.03 1.26
CA SER A 197 0.01 -20.64 1.07
C SER A 197 0.83 -19.61 1.86
N THR A 198 1.51 -20.05 2.91
CA THR A 198 2.35 -19.24 3.80
C THR A 198 3.85 -19.32 3.48
N ALA A 199 4.22 -20.00 2.39
CA ALA A 199 5.61 -20.09 1.95
C ALA A 199 6.23 -18.71 1.70
N GLY A 200 7.43 -18.48 2.25
CA GLY A 200 8.17 -17.23 2.12
C GLY A 200 7.82 -16.14 3.14
N LEU A 201 6.81 -16.36 3.99
CA LEU A 201 6.48 -15.43 5.07
C LEU A 201 7.45 -15.55 6.25
N VAL A 202 7.71 -14.43 6.93
CA VAL A 202 8.66 -14.37 8.04
C VAL A 202 7.95 -14.69 9.35
N ASN A 203 8.47 -15.67 10.09
CA ASN A 203 8.03 -15.98 11.45
C ASN A 203 8.52 -14.90 12.44
N ASP A 204 7.61 -14.39 13.26
CA ASP A 204 7.91 -13.45 14.33
C ASP A 204 7.23 -13.88 15.63
N HIS A 205 8.00 -13.95 16.72
CA HIS A 205 7.49 -14.24 18.07
C HIS A 205 7.15 -12.96 18.85
N PHE A 206 7.54 -11.79 18.34
CA PHE A 206 7.36 -10.51 19.01
C PHE A 206 6.26 -9.72 18.34
N TYR A 207 5.03 -9.89 18.81
CA TYR A 207 3.89 -9.24 18.19
C TYR A 207 2.81 -8.85 19.19
N ASP A 208 2.06 -7.82 18.81
CA ASP A 208 0.79 -7.42 19.42
C ASP A 208 -0.35 -7.73 18.44
N LEU A 209 -1.45 -8.27 18.95
CA LEU A 209 -2.65 -8.65 18.20
C LEU A 209 -3.68 -7.50 18.10
N LYS A 210 -3.31 -6.30 18.54
CA LYS A 210 -4.17 -5.12 18.35
C LYS A 210 -4.37 -4.81 16.87
N ILE A 211 -5.63 -4.62 16.53
CA ILE A 211 -6.01 -4.05 15.25
C ILE A 211 -5.68 -2.56 15.28
N LYS A 212 -5.03 -2.08 14.22
CA LYS A 212 -4.77 -0.65 14.00
C LYS A 212 -5.31 -0.25 12.64
N TYR A 213 -6.02 0.86 12.59
CA TYR A 213 -6.52 1.50 11.38
C TYR A 213 -5.91 2.90 11.28
#